data_AF-A0A4R6LEL7-F1
#
_entry.id   AF-A0A4R6LEL7-F1
#
_cell.length_a   1.000
_cell.length_b   1.000
_cell.length_c   1.000
_cell.angle_alpha   90.00
_cell.angle_beta   90.00
_cell.angle_gamma   90.00
#
_symmetry.space_group_name_H-M   'P 1'
#
loop_
_entity.id
_entity.type
_entity.pdbx_description
1 polymer ?
#
loop_
_entity_poly.entity_id
_entity_poly.type
_entity_poly.pdbx_seq_one_letter_code
_entity_poly.pdbx_strand_id
1 'polypeptide(L)'
;MKLLITTLLLIFNLTISAQSSNSVGDYTRSLGEEGKHTIEYKLTLNQDGTFVFHSYSKIQGGIPNEVNQYGKGKWSAKDNMITFTSDKKEDFDEKYTLDFNNSKARFITKNPRDKTDKVVKTKLLFLESGIFWMQRVDIFKV
;
A
#
# COMPACT_ATOMS: atom_id res chain seq x y z
N MET A 1 36.70 5.09 -29.03
CA MET A 1 35.49 5.95 -29.09
C MET A 1 34.18 5.15 -29.03
N LYS A 2 34.00 4.09 -29.85
CA LYS A 2 32.77 3.28 -29.83
C LYS A 2 32.44 2.66 -28.47
N LEU A 3 33.45 2.15 -27.76
CA LEU A 3 33.27 1.50 -26.45
C LEU A 3 32.80 2.46 -25.34
N LEU A 4 33.26 3.72 -25.37
CA LEU A 4 32.87 4.77 -24.43
C LEU A 4 31.42 5.23 -24.65
N ILE A 5 30.98 5.27 -25.91
CA ILE A 5 29.60 5.64 -26.27
C ILE A 5 28.62 4.54 -25.85
N THR A 6 28.97 3.26 -26.02
CA THR A 6 28.14 2.14 -25.53
C THR A 6 28.09 2.05 -24.01
N THR A 7 29.19 2.37 -23.29
CA THR A 7 29.13 2.45 -21.83
C THR A 7 28.23 3.59 -21.36
N LEU A 8 28.30 4.76 -22.01
CA LEU A 8 27.48 5.92 -21.65
C LEU A 8 25.97 5.67 -21.88
N LEU A 9 25.61 4.97 -22.95
CA LEU A 9 24.22 4.56 -23.25
C LEU A 9 23.67 3.51 -22.26
N LEU A 10 24.54 2.69 -21.65
CA LEU A 10 24.12 1.72 -20.64
C LEU A 10 23.74 2.39 -19.31
N ILE A 11 24.43 3.47 -18.94
CA ILE A 11 24.25 4.17 -17.66
C ILE A 11 22.94 4.99 -17.63
N PHE A 12 22.49 5.50 -18.78
CA PHE A 12 21.25 6.28 -18.87
C PHE A 12 19.96 5.45 -18.64
N ASN A 13 19.98 4.14 -18.94
CA ASN A 13 18.85 3.25 -18.68
C ASN A 13 18.67 2.91 -17.19
N LEU A 14 19.63 3.28 -16.33
CA LEU A 14 19.56 3.03 -14.89
C LEU A 14 18.95 4.20 -14.10
N THR A 15 18.45 5.24 -14.77
CA THR A 15 17.67 6.30 -14.11
C THR A 15 16.23 5.84 -13.86
N ILE A 16 16.09 4.75 -13.11
CA ILE A 16 14.83 4.42 -12.45
C ILE A 16 14.49 5.62 -11.58
N SER A 17 13.27 6.14 -11.75
CA SER A 17 12.78 7.35 -11.12
C SER A 17 12.87 7.25 -9.60
N ALA A 18 13.98 7.73 -9.03
CA ALA A 18 14.20 7.84 -7.59
C ALA A 18 13.46 9.05 -6.98
N GLN A 19 12.32 9.45 -7.54
CA GLN A 19 11.36 10.19 -6.73
C GLN A 19 10.88 9.20 -5.67
N SER A 20 11.56 9.19 -4.52
CA SER A 20 11.02 8.57 -3.33
C SER A 20 9.66 9.19 -3.12
N SER A 21 8.60 8.46 -3.50
CA SER A 21 7.27 8.95 -3.23
C SER A 21 7.18 9.06 -1.71
N ASN A 22 6.75 10.20 -1.19
CA ASN A 22 6.53 10.39 0.26
C ASN A 22 5.58 9.33 0.85
N SER A 23 4.92 8.58 -0.01
CA SER A 23 4.04 7.45 0.26
C SER A 23 4.75 6.15 0.64
N VAL A 24 6.06 5.97 0.41
CA VAL A 24 6.80 4.77 0.87
C VAL A 24 6.71 4.65 2.39
N GLY A 25 6.57 3.43 2.90
CA GLY A 25 6.56 3.12 4.33
C GLY A 25 5.42 2.21 4.77
N ASP A 26 5.30 2.06 6.08
CA ASP A 26 4.33 1.19 6.72
C ASP A 26 3.07 1.95 7.13
N TYR A 27 1.93 1.31 6.95
CA TYR A 27 0.61 1.82 7.26
C TYR A 27 -0.17 0.81 8.08
N THR A 28 -0.91 1.31 9.07
CA THR A 28 -1.71 0.47 9.95
C THR A 28 -3.09 1.06 10.22
N ARG A 29 -4.03 0.17 10.52
CA ARG A 29 -5.30 0.52 11.15
C ARG A 29 -5.79 -0.64 12.00
N SER A 30 -6.21 -0.33 13.22
CA SER A 30 -6.95 -1.24 14.08
C SER A 30 -8.38 -0.74 14.24
N LEU A 31 -9.34 -1.66 14.21
CA LEU A 31 -10.77 -1.45 14.37
C LEU A 31 -11.32 -2.46 15.36
N GLY A 32 -12.38 -2.06 16.07
CA GLY A 32 -13.14 -2.93 16.95
C GLY A 32 -12.93 -2.65 18.43
N GLU A 33 -13.32 -3.62 19.25
CA GLU A 33 -13.30 -3.55 20.72
C GLU A 33 -12.56 -4.76 21.27
N GLU A 34 -11.57 -4.49 22.13
CA GLU A 34 -10.75 -5.53 22.76
C GLU A 34 -11.62 -6.58 23.44
N GLY A 35 -11.33 -7.85 23.18
CA GLY A 35 -12.08 -8.98 23.72
C GLY A 35 -13.37 -9.34 22.98
N LYS A 36 -13.91 -8.48 22.10
CA LYS A 36 -15.12 -8.78 21.31
C LYS A 36 -14.82 -9.03 19.84
N HIS A 37 -14.31 -8.03 19.14
CA HIS A 37 -13.93 -8.15 17.74
C HIS A 37 -12.78 -7.20 17.44
N THR A 38 -11.77 -7.68 16.74
CA THR A 38 -10.62 -6.89 16.32
C THR A 38 -10.39 -7.12 14.83
N ILE A 39 -10.17 -6.04 14.09
CA ILE A 39 -9.72 -6.07 12.70
C ILE A 39 -8.47 -5.20 12.59
N GLU A 40 -7.39 -5.75 12.07
CA GLU A 40 -6.14 -5.03 11.82
C GLU A 40 -5.76 -5.10 10.35
N TYR A 41 -5.36 -3.95 9.81
CA TYR A 41 -4.79 -3.83 8.48
C TYR A 41 -3.35 -3.38 8.60
N LYS A 42 -2.44 -4.06 7.90
CA LYS A 42 -1.04 -3.67 7.75
C LYS A 42 -0.72 -3.63 6.26
N LEU A 43 -0.20 -2.50 5.79
CA LEU A 43 0.24 -2.30 4.41
C LEU A 43 1.64 -1.70 4.41
N THR A 44 2.56 -2.32 3.68
CA THR A 44 3.89 -1.78 3.42
C THR A 44 3.99 -1.38 1.95
N LEU A 45 4.34 -0.13 1.68
CA LEU A 45 4.69 0.35 0.33
C LEU A 45 6.22 0.41 0.23
N ASN A 46 6.84 -0.54 -0.49
CA ASN A 46 8.29 -0.63 -0.66
C ASN A 46 8.79 0.36 -1.71
N GLN A 47 10.04 0.83 -1.55
CA GLN A 47 10.67 1.80 -2.46
C GLN A 47 10.85 1.29 -3.89
N ASP A 48 10.90 -0.03 -4.09
CA ASP A 48 11.02 -0.68 -5.40
C ASP A 48 9.69 -0.75 -6.18
N GLY A 49 8.61 -0.19 -5.62
CA GLY A 49 7.28 -0.21 -6.23
C GLY A 49 6.50 -1.49 -5.94
N THR A 50 6.95 -2.34 -5.01
CA THR A 50 6.17 -3.49 -4.52
C THR A 50 5.42 -3.16 -3.23
N PHE A 51 4.35 -3.89 -2.93
CA PHE A 51 3.63 -3.78 -1.66
C PHE A 51 3.32 -5.16 -1.07
N VAL A 52 3.11 -5.16 0.25
CA VAL A 52 2.58 -6.31 0.99
C VAL A 52 1.48 -5.84 1.91
N PHE A 53 0.37 -6.57 1.93
CA PHE A 53 -0.80 -6.33 2.75
C PHE A 53 -1.15 -7.54 3.60
N HIS A 54 -1.55 -7.28 4.85
CA HIS A 54 -2.09 -8.27 5.77
C HIS A 54 -3.35 -7.70 6.42
N SER A 55 -4.44 -8.46 6.31
CA SER A 55 -5.67 -8.27 7.08
C SER A 55 -5.78 -9.38 8.11
N TYR A 56 -5.85 -9.00 9.38
CA TYR A 56 -6.17 -9.87 10.50
C TYR A 56 -7.57 -9.53 10.99
N SER A 57 -8.39 -10.54 11.26
CA SER A 57 -9.65 -10.34 11.97
C SER A 57 -9.89 -11.45 12.98
N LYS A 58 -10.28 -11.07 14.20
CA LYS A 58 -10.70 -11.99 15.25
C LYS A 58 -12.03 -11.56 15.79
N ILE A 59 -13.01 -12.46 15.80
CA ILE A 59 -14.38 -12.20 16.24
C ILE A 59 -14.75 -13.28 17.25
N GLN A 60 -15.08 -12.87 18.48
CA GLN A 60 -15.51 -13.80 19.52
C GLN A 60 -16.82 -14.49 19.11
N GLY A 61 -16.80 -15.82 19.03
CA GLY A 61 -17.95 -16.61 18.60
C GLY A 61 -18.15 -16.66 17.07
N GLY A 62 -17.20 -16.12 16.29
CA GLY A 62 -17.18 -16.26 14.84
C GLY A 62 -16.82 -17.68 14.40
N ILE A 63 -17.27 -18.08 13.22
CA ILE A 63 -16.84 -19.34 12.58
C ILE A 63 -16.35 -18.99 11.18
N PRO A 64 -15.02 -18.94 10.94
CA PRO A 64 -13.94 -19.11 11.91
C PRO A 64 -13.81 -17.92 12.88
N ASN A 65 -13.27 -18.16 14.08
CA ASN A 65 -13.04 -17.13 15.10
C ASN A 65 -11.91 -16.17 14.71
N GLU A 66 -10.99 -16.62 13.85
CA GLU A 66 -9.82 -15.87 13.41
C GLU A 66 -9.59 -16.09 11.92
N VAL A 67 -9.30 -15.02 11.19
CA VAL A 67 -9.02 -15.03 9.76
C VAL A 67 -7.79 -14.18 9.47
N ASN A 68 -6.90 -14.72 8.65
CA ASN A 68 -5.76 -14.02 8.10
C ASN A 68 -5.88 -14.00 6.57
N GLN A 69 -5.78 -12.82 5.97
CA GLN A 69 -5.81 -12.66 4.51
C GLN A 69 -4.63 -11.79 4.08
N TYR A 70 -3.96 -12.19 3.00
CA TYR A 70 -2.75 -11.52 2.53
C TYR A 70 -2.86 -11.14 1.05
N GLY A 71 -2.26 -10.03 0.69
CA GLY A 71 -2.08 -9.60 -0.69
C GLY A 71 -0.68 -9.05 -0.91
N LYS A 72 -0.17 -9.17 -2.14
CA LYS A 72 1.07 -8.53 -2.57
C LYS A 72 0.93 -8.10 -4.02
N GLY A 73 1.87 -7.29 -4.48
CA GLY A 73 1.94 -6.87 -5.86
C GLY A 73 2.72 -5.59 -6.04
N LYS A 74 2.36 -4.82 -7.06
CA LYS A 74 3.01 -3.56 -7.41
C LYS A 74 2.10 -2.36 -7.11
N TRP A 75 2.72 -1.24 -6.81
CA TRP A 75 2.05 0.04 -6.65
C TRP A 75 2.78 1.14 -7.41
N SER A 76 2.04 2.18 -7.76
CA SER A 76 2.59 3.41 -8.35
C SER A 76 1.91 4.63 -7.76
N ALA A 77 2.60 5.77 -7.76
CA ALA A 77 2.07 7.04 -7.30
C ALA A 77 2.03 8.08 -8.43
N LYS A 78 0.88 8.75 -8.59
CA LYS A 78 0.73 9.93 -9.45
C LYS A 78 -0.27 10.89 -8.82
N ASP A 79 0.08 12.16 -8.71
CA ASP A 79 -0.81 13.22 -8.19
C ASP A 79 -1.46 12.89 -6.82
N ASN A 80 -0.68 12.32 -5.90
CA ASN A 80 -1.12 11.78 -4.60
C ASN A 80 -2.14 10.62 -4.69
N MET A 81 -2.32 10.01 -5.85
CA MET A 81 -3.06 8.77 -6.05
C MET A 81 -2.10 7.60 -6.09
N ILE A 82 -2.31 6.63 -5.22
CA ILE A 82 -1.67 5.32 -5.21
C ILE A 82 -2.56 4.35 -5.98
N THR A 83 -2.01 3.70 -7.00
CA THR A 83 -2.71 2.65 -7.76
C THR A 83 -2.03 1.33 -7.48
N PHE A 84 -2.83 0.30 -7.18
CA PHE A 84 -2.36 -1.06 -6.90
C PHE A 84 -2.66 -1.98 -8.07
N THR A 85 -1.76 -2.95 -8.29
CA THR A 85 -1.90 -4.01 -9.28
C THR A 85 -1.36 -5.31 -8.71
N SER A 86 -2.06 -6.41 -8.94
CA SER A 86 -1.63 -7.76 -8.57
C SER A 86 -1.67 -8.68 -9.79
N ASP A 87 -0.54 -9.31 -10.10
CA ASP A 87 -0.44 -10.32 -11.15
C ASP A 87 -0.81 -11.71 -10.59
N LYS A 88 -1.78 -12.37 -11.21
CA LYS A 88 -2.29 -13.67 -10.72
C LYS A 88 -1.29 -14.82 -10.78
N LYS A 89 -0.20 -14.70 -11.54
CA LYS A 89 0.83 -15.73 -11.67
C LYS A 89 2.02 -15.45 -10.75
N GLU A 90 2.39 -14.18 -10.58
CA GLU A 90 3.57 -13.79 -9.79
C GLU A 90 3.23 -13.47 -8.32
N ASP A 91 2.08 -12.84 -8.09
CA ASP A 91 1.72 -12.29 -6.78
C ASP A 91 0.82 -13.20 -5.95
N PHE A 92 0.29 -14.28 -6.54
CA PHE A 92 -0.61 -15.21 -5.87
C PHE A 92 0.07 -16.53 -5.55
N ASP A 93 -0.18 -17.02 -4.34
CA ASP A 93 0.21 -18.36 -3.88
C ASP A 93 -0.77 -18.83 -2.79
N GLU A 94 -0.42 -19.91 -2.08
CA GLU A 94 -1.27 -20.45 -1.00
C GLU A 94 -1.54 -19.44 0.13
N LYS A 95 -0.64 -18.47 0.34
CA LYS A 95 -0.74 -17.45 1.38
C LYS A 95 -1.33 -16.15 0.86
N TYR A 96 -0.83 -15.65 -0.28
CA TYR A 96 -1.24 -14.37 -0.86
C TYR A 96 -2.37 -14.60 -1.87
N THR A 97 -3.58 -14.23 -1.49
CA THR A 97 -4.82 -14.55 -2.23
C THR A 97 -5.68 -13.33 -2.54
N LEU A 98 -5.40 -12.17 -1.93
CA LEU A 98 -6.17 -10.95 -2.12
C LEU A 98 -5.80 -10.26 -3.44
N ASP A 99 -6.82 -10.03 -4.27
CA ASP A 99 -6.70 -9.29 -5.53
C ASP A 99 -6.87 -7.78 -5.32
N PHE A 100 -5.76 -7.04 -5.41
CA PHE A 100 -5.77 -5.59 -5.30
C PHE A 100 -6.03 -4.87 -6.63
N ASN A 101 -6.27 -5.58 -7.73
CA ASN A 101 -6.64 -4.94 -8.99
C ASN A 101 -7.89 -4.07 -8.81
N ASN A 102 -7.96 -2.98 -9.56
CA ASN A 102 -8.99 -1.94 -9.41
C ASN A 102 -9.00 -1.22 -8.04
N SER A 103 -7.89 -1.27 -7.31
CA SER A 103 -7.74 -0.52 -6.05
C SER A 103 -6.92 0.75 -6.23
N LYS A 104 -7.43 1.85 -5.67
CA LYS A 104 -6.77 3.15 -5.64
C LYS A 104 -6.93 3.81 -4.28
N ALA A 105 -5.84 4.35 -3.74
CA ALA A 105 -5.84 5.08 -2.48
C ALA A 105 -5.26 6.47 -2.63
N ARG A 106 -5.87 7.48 -2.00
CA ARG A 106 -5.33 8.82 -1.94
C ARG A 106 -4.33 8.94 -0.79
N PHE A 107 -3.11 9.36 -1.10
CA PHE A 107 -2.13 9.76 -0.11
C PHE A 107 -2.48 11.15 0.42
N ILE A 108 -2.66 11.25 1.73
CA ILE A 108 -3.02 12.48 2.43
C ILE A 108 -1.94 12.73 3.47
N THR A 109 -1.28 13.88 3.34
CA THR A 109 -0.29 14.39 4.30
C THR A 109 -0.49 15.89 4.46
N LYS A 110 0.13 16.48 5.48
CA LYS A 110 0.12 17.93 5.67
C LYS A 110 0.75 18.60 4.45
N ASN A 111 0.09 19.61 3.88
CA ASN A 111 0.67 20.37 2.79
C ASN A 111 1.91 21.10 3.31
N PRO A 112 3.09 20.99 2.66
CA PRO A 112 4.29 21.71 3.10
C PRO A 112 4.12 23.23 3.19
N ARG A 113 3.14 23.79 2.48
CA ARG A 113 2.81 25.23 2.51
C ARG A 113 1.83 25.62 3.61
N ASP A 114 1.17 24.66 4.24
CA ASP A 114 0.26 24.89 5.36
C ASP A 114 1.06 25.09 6.64
N LYS A 115 1.11 26.35 7.10
CA LYS A 115 1.81 26.77 8.32
C LYS A 115 0.96 26.73 9.59
N THR A 116 -0.30 26.29 9.50
CA THR A 116 -1.17 26.21 10.68
C THR A 116 -0.70 25.14 11.65
N ASP A 117 -1.03 25.26 12.93
CA ASP A 117 -0.70 24.24 13.94
C ASP A 117 -1.56 22.97 13.85
N LYS A 118 -2.34 22.82 12.77
CA LYS A 118 -3.16 21.64 12.54
C LYS A 118 -2.28 20.40 12.40
N VAL A 119 -2.57 19.40 13.23
CA VAL A 119 -1.97 18.07 13.13
C VAL A 119 -2.73 17.27 12.08
N VAL A 120 -2.09 17.01 10.94
CA VAL A 120 -2.62 16.15 9.88
C VAL A 120 -1.87 14.83 9.93
N LYS A 121 -2.54 13.76 10.34
CA LYS A 121 -1.96 12.41 10.33
C LYS A 121 -1.83 11.94 8.88
N THR A 122 -0.62 11.54 8.50
CA THR A 122 -0.35 10.96 7.18
C THR A 122 -1.11 9.65 7.02
N LYS A 123 -1.83 9.48 5.91
CA LYS A 123 -2.67 8.31 5.67
C LYS A 123 -2.88 8.01 4.20
N LEU A 124 -3.30 6.78 3.92
CA LEU A 124 -3.86 6.37 2.65
C LEU A 124 -5.37 6.21 2.83
N LEU A 125 -6.18 6.84 1.99
CA LEU A 125 -7.63 6.66 1.93
C LEU A 125 -7.98 5.87 0.67
N PHE A 126 -8.42 4.62 0.81
CA PHE A 126 -8.87 3.80 -0.31
C PHE A 126 -10.17 4.37 -0.90
N LEU A 127 -10.10 4.96 -2.08
CA LEU A 127 -11.28 5.51 -2.77
C LEU A 127 -12.04 4.40 -3.50
N GLU A 128 -11.28 3.50 -4.11
CA GLU A 128 -11.73 2.34 -4.87
C GLU A 128 -10.95 1.12 -4.40
N SER A 129 -11.60 -0.04 -4.32
CA SER A 129 -10.91 -1.30 -4.07
C SER A 129 -11.63 -2.47 -4.70
N GLY A 130 -10.86 -3.39 -5.29
CA GLY A 130 -11.36 -4.73 -5.66
C GLY A 130 -11.71 -5.58 -4.44
N ILE A 131 -11.25 -5.19 -3.25
CA ILE A 131 -11.54 -5.82 -1.98
C ILE A 131 -12.66 -5.02 -1.30
N PHE A 132 -13.86 -5.61 -1.21
CA PHE A 132 -15.06 -4.85 -0.85
C PHE A 132 -14.97 -4.14 0.51
N TRP A 133 -14.30 -4.74 1.50
CA TRP A 133 -14.19 -4.16 2.85
C TRP A 133 -13.11 -3.09 2.96
N MET A 134 -12.26 -2.91 1.94
CA MET A 134 -11.23 -1.87 1.92
C MET A 134 -11.72 -0.56 1.30
N GLN A 135 -12.85 -0.57 0.59
CA GLN A 135 -13.37 0.65 0.00
C GLN A 135 -13.74 1.67 1.10
N ARG A 136 -13.26 2.91 0.96
CA ARG A 136 -13.41 4.03 1.91
C ARG A 136 -12.70 3.84 3.26
N VAL A 137 -11.87 2.83 3.41
CA VAL A 137 -11.02 2.66 4.60
C VAL A 137 -9.83 3.60 4.48
N ASP A 138 -9.53 4.36 5.55
CA ASP A 138 -8.23 5.00 5.72
C ASP A 138 -7.28 4.13 6.56
N ILE A 139 -5.98 4.13 6.23
CA ILE A 139 -4.92 3.50 7.01
C ILE A 139 -3.80 4.52 7.24
N PHE A 140 -3.24 4.55 8.44
CA PHE A 140 -2.35 5.63 8.90
C PHE A 140 -0.90 5.20 8.81
N LYS A 141 -0.03 6.12 8.37
CA LYS A 141 1.41 5.88 8.34
C LYS A 141 1.94 5.76 9.77
N VAL A 142 2.81 4.77 10.00
CA VAL A 142 3.51 4.52 11.27
C VAL A 142 4.75 5.39 11.39
#